data_AF-A0A0B6YTK9-F1
#
_entry.id   AF-A0A0B6YTK9-F1
#
_cell.length_a   1.000
_cell.length_b   1.000
_cell.length_c   1.000
_cell.angle_alpha   90.00
_cell.angle_beta   90.00
_cell.angle_gamma   90.00
#
_symmetry.space_group_name_H-M   'P 1'
#
loop_
_entity.id
_entity.type
_entity.pdbx_description
1 polymer ?
#
loop_
_entity_poly.entity_id
_entity_poly.type
_entity_poly.pdbx_seq_one_letter_code
_entity_poly.pdbx_strand_id
1 'polypeptide(L)'
;ELQVVSDSLSSLDDQKTAEEIEKQQQQLLTLDKKIDEATNEICRLQIRVKEAENQLTDAREELNNINRAHPRARYSVNLYREVSKISWHIGPAPSEVKGFIRGKSSVKTFCFDELKQSRYFISNSLWEMGEEEDIW
;
A
#
# COMPACT_ATOMS: atom_id res chain seq x y z
N GLU A 1 27.92 -67.97 -13.31
CA GLU A 1 28.07 -66.56 -13.73
C GLU A 1 26.72 -65.83 -13.81
N LEU A 2 25.71 -66.37 -14.51
CA LEU A 2 24.39 -65.73 -14.64
C LEU A 2 23.66 -65.39 -13.32
N GLN A 3 23.80 -66.20 -12.28
CA GLN A 3 23.12 -65.97 -10.99
C GLN A 3 23.75 -64.82 -10.18
N VAL A 4 25.06 -64.64 -10.29
CA VAL A 4 25.80 -63.54 -9.64
C VAL A 4 25.47 -62.19 -10.30
N VAL A 5 25.23 -62.21 -11.62
CA VAL A 5 24.83 -61.01 -12.38
C VAL A 5 23.39 -60.60 -12.03
N SER A 6 22.48 -61.57 -11.84
CA SER A 6 21.10 -61.32 -11.41
C SER A 6 21.01 -60.69 -10.02
N ASP A 7 21.75 -61.24 -9.05
CA ASP A 7 21.74 -60.72 -7.68
C ASP A 7 22.36 -59.32 -7.61
N SER A 8 23.42 -59.07 -8.38
CA SER A 8 24.06 -57.74 -8.48
C SER A 8 23.16 -56.70 -9.16
N LEU A 9 22.35 -57.10 -10.14
CA LEU A 9 21.38 -56.21 -10.79
C LEU A 9 20.22 -55.85 -9.84
N SER A 10 19.76 -56.80 -9.01
CA SER A 10 18.70 -56.52 -8.03
C SER A 10 19.18 -55.57 -6.92
N SER A 11 20.41 -55.76 -6.42
CA SER A 11 20.94 -54.87 -5.37
C SER A 11 21.20 -53.45 -5.88
N LEU A 12 21.50 -53.28 -7.16
CA LEU A 12 21.69 -51.98 -7.82
C LEU A 12 20.37 -51.22 -7.98
N ASP A 13 19.27 -51.92 -8.27
CA ASP A 13 17.93 -51.32 -8.35
C ASP A 13 17.37 -50.99 -6.96
N ASP A 14 17.61 -51.85 -5.97
CA ASP A 14 17.25 -51.59 -4.56
C ASP A 14 18.04 -50.40 -3.99
N GLN A 15 19.30 -50.23 -4.39
CA GLN A 15 20.13 -49.12 -3.95
C GLN A 15 19.73 -47.79 -4.61
N LYS A 16 19.37 -47.80 -5.91
CA LYS A 16 18.83 -46.61 -6.60
C LYS A 16 17.47 -46.18 -6.06
N THR A 17 16.60 -47.14 -5.73
CA THR A 17 15.28 -46.83 -5.16
C THR A 17 15.40 -46.30 -3.73
N ALA A 18 16.34 -46.80 -2.94
CA ALA A 18 16.64 -46.26 -1.61
C ALA A 18 17.17 -44.81 -1.66
N GLU A 19 18.08 -44.50 -2.59
CA GLU A 19 18.60 -43.13 -2.79
C GLU A 19 17.50 -42.14 -3.21
N GLU A 20 16.59 -42.55 -4.10
CA GLU A 20 15.48 -41.69 -4.52
C GLU A 20 14.45 -41.47 -3.40
N ILE A 21 14.20 -42.48 -2.55
CA ILE A 21 13.36 -42.34 -1.35
C ILE A 21 14.00 -41.36 -0.36
N GLU A 22 15.31 -41.46 -0.11
CA GLU A 22 16.01 -40.54 0.81
C GLU A 22 15.97 -39.09 0.29
N LYS A 23 16.18 -38.90 -1.01
CA LYS A 23 16.07 -37.59 -1.66
C LYS A 23 14.65 -37.01 -1.56
N GLN A 24 13.62 -37.83 -1.77
CA GLN A 24 12.23 -37.43 -1.62
C GLN A 24 11.90 -37.08 -0.16
N GLN A 25 12.44 -37.83 0.81
CA GLN A 25 12.29 -37.51 2.24
C GLN A 25 12.96 -36.18 2.60
N GLN A 26 14.17 -35.90 2.08
CA GLN A 26 14.83 -34.61 2.27
C GLN A 26 14.05 -33.45 1.64
N GLN A 27 13.44 -33.66 0.48
CA GLN A 27 12.56 -32.69 -0.17
C GLN A 27 11.30 -32.41 0.66
N LEU A 28 10.65 -33.46 1.19
CA LEU A 28 9.49 -33.30 2.07
C LEU A 28 9.85 -32.51 3.33
N LEU A 29 10.97 -32.82 3.97
CA LEU A 29 11.44 -32.09 5.16
C LEU A 29 11.75 -30.61 4.87
N THR A 30 12.27 -30.30 3.69
CA THR A 30 12.52 -28.90 3.29
C THR A 30 11.25 -28.17 2.91
N LEU A 31 10.27 -28.86 2.32
CA LEU A 31 8.94 -28.30 2.05
C LEU A 31 8.17 -28.04 3.36
N ASP A 32 8.18 -28.97 4.32
CA ASP A 32 7.53 -28.79 5.63
C ASP A 32 8.09 -27.57 6.36
N LYS A 33 9.42 -27.42 6.41
CA LYS A 33 10.05 -26.23 6.99
C LYS A 33 9.59 -24.93 6.33
N LYS A 34 9.49 -24.91 4.99
CA LYS A 34 9.00 -23.74 4.25
C LYS A 34 7.52 -23.45 4.53
N ILE A 35 6.71 -24.49 4.69
CA ILE A 35 5.29 -24.36 5.07
C ILE A 35 5.17 -23.77 6.47
N ASP A 36 5.98 -24.23 7.42
CA ASP A 36 6.00 -23.70 8.79
C ASP A 36 6.45 -22.23 8.82
N GLU A 37 7.51 -21.89 8.08
CA GLU A 37 7.98 -20.51 7.93
C GLU A 37 6.90 -19.60 7.33
N ALA A 38 6.26 -20.04 6.24
CA ALA A 38 5.18 -19.29 5.60
C ALA A 38 3.96 -19.14 6.52
N THR A 39 3.61 -20.18 7.28
CA THR A 39 2.49 -20.16 8.24
C THR A 39 2.76 -19.16 9.37
N ASN A 40 3.99 -19.15 9.89
CA ASN A 40 4.41 -18.18 10.91
C ASN A 40 4.36 -16.74 10.38
N GLU A 41 4.79 -16.51 9.14
CA GLU A 41 4.74 -15.18 8.54
C GLU A 41 3.29 -14.73 8.29
N ILE A 42 2.42 -15.62 7.84
CA ILE A 42 0.97 -15.34 7.71
C ILE A 42 0.38 -14.94 9.06
N CYS A 43 0.70 -15.67 10.14
CA CYS A 43 0.22 -15.36 11.48
C CYS A 43 0.69 -13.96 11.95
N ARG A 44 1.96 -13.62 11.72
CA ARG A 44 2.49 -12.28 12.02
C ARG A 44 1.78 -11.19 11.22
N LEU A 45 1.58 -11.42 9.92
CA LEU A 45 0.88 -10.46 9.06
C LEU A 45 -0.58 -10.27 9.50
N GLN A 46 -1.27 -11.33 9.90
CA GLN A 46 -2.63 -11.25 10.43
C GLN A 46 -2.71 -10.40 11.71
N ILE A 47 -1.76 -10.57 12.63
CA ILE A 47 -1.68 -9.73 13.84
C ILE A 47 -1.48 -8.26 13.45
N ARG A 48 -0.55 -7.96 12.55
CA ARG A 48 -0.28 -6.59 12.09
C ARG A 48 -1.48 -5.96 11.39
N VAL A 49 -2.21 -6.72 10.58
CA VAL A 49 -3.45 -6.24 9.94
C VAL A 49 -4.49 -5.90 11.00
N LYS A 50 -4.69 -6.77 11.99
CA LYS A 50 -5.64 -6.53 13.08
C LYS A 50 -5.27 -5.30 13.92
N GLU A 51 -3.98 -5.11 14.20
CA GLU A 51 -3.49 -3.91 14.89
C GLU A 51 -3.76 -2.64 14.08
N ALA A 52 -3.48 -2.66 12.77
CA ALA A 52 -3.76 -1.54 11.88
C ALA A 52 -5.27 -1.23 11.76
N GLU A 53 -6.12 -2.26 11.74
CA GLU A 53 -7.58 -2.12 11.74
C GLU A 53 -8.10 -1.47 13.04
N ASN A 54 -7.55 -1.88 14.18
CA ASN A 54 -7.90 -1.27 15.47
C ASN A 54 -7.47 0.21 15.50
N GLN A 55 -6.23 0.51 15.12
CA GLN A 55 -5.73 1.89 15.05
C GLN A 55 -6.58 2.76 14.11
N LEU A 56 -7.01 2.20 12.97
CA LEU A 56 -7.90 2.89 12.03
C LEU A 56 -9.27 3.15 12.64
N THR A 57 -9.79 2.21 13.43
CA THR A 57 -11.08 2.35 14.11
C THR A 57 -11.02 3.43 15.17
N ASP A 58 -10.00 3.42 16.02
CA ASP A 58 -9.78 4.44 17.06
C ASP A 58 -9.64 5.84 16.43
N ALA A 59 -8.83 5.97 15.38
CA ALA A 59 -8.65 7.23 14.65
C ALA A 59 -9.97 7.73 14.01
N ARG A 60 -10.82 6.81 13.53
CA ARG A 60 -12.15 7.17 12.99
C ARG A 60 -13.09 7.66 14.08
N GLU A 61 -13.07 7.05 15.26
CA GLU A 61 -13.87 7.51 16.39
C GLU A 61 -13.42 8.90 16.86
N GLU A 62 -12.11 9.12 16.99
CA GLU A 62 -11.55 10.42 17.34
C GLU A 62 -11.95 11.49 16.32
N LEU A 63 -11.81 11.20 15.02
CA LEU A 63 -12.24 12.10 13.95
C LEU A 63 -13.74 12.39 14.01
N ASN A 64 -14.56 11.39 14.30
CA ASN A 64 -16.00 11.57 14.45
C ASN A 64 -16.35 12.45 15.65
N ASN A 65 -15.65 12.31 16.78
CA ASN A 65 -15.83 13.15 17.95
C ASN A 65 -15.44 14.60 17.66
N ILE A 66 -14.32 14.84 16.98
CA ILE A 66 -13.90 16.19 16.54
C ILE A 66 -14.94 16.79 15.59
N ASN A 67 -15.43 16.00 14.62
CA ASN A 67 -16.46 16.42 13.67
C ASN A 67 -17.78 16.80 14.35
N ARG A 68 -18.18 16.07 15.40
CA ARG A 68 -19.36 16.40 16.21
C ARG A 68 -19.16 17.67 17.04
N ALA A 69 -17.96 17.88 17.56
CA ALA A 69 -17.63 19.06 18.36
C ALA A 69 -17.56 20.36 17.52
N HIS A 70 -17.17 20.27 16.24
CA HIS A 70 -16.92 21.46 15.39
C HIS A 70 -17.65 21.41 14.04
N PRO A 71 -19.00 21.38 14.02
CA PRO A 71 -19.77 21.26 12.77
C PRO A 71 -19.53 22.44 11.82
N ARG A 72 -19.29 23.65 12.34
CA ARG A 72 -19.01 24.85 11.53
C ARG A 72 -17.67 24.75 10.80
N ALA A 73 -16.62 24.25 11.46
CA ALA A 73 -15.31 24.08 10.83
C ALA A 73 -15.37 23.05 9.70
N ARG A 74 -16.07 21.93 9.94
CA ARG A 74 -16.33 20.91 8.91
C ARG A 74 -17.05 21.50 7.70
N TYR A 75 -18.11 22.27 7.94
CA TYR A 75 -18.86 22.92 6.86
C TYR A 75 -17.94 23.84 6.04
N SER A 76 -17.15 24.69 6.68
CA SER A 76 -16.21 25.59 5.99
C SER A 76 -15.18 24.83 5.15
N VAL A 77 -14.55 23.79 5.71
CA VAL A 77 -13.55 22.98 4.98
C VAL A 77 -14.18 22.29 3.76
N ASN A 78 -15.37 21.71 3.93
CA ASN A 78 -16.10 21.08 2.84
C ASN A 78 -16.49 22.10 1.77
N LEU A 79 -16.92 23.31 2.16
CA LEU A 79 -17.23 24.38 1.24
C LEU A 79 -16.00 24.76 0.41
N TYR A 80 -14.85 24.98 1.04
CA TYR A 80 -13.61 25.28 0.30
C TYR A 80 -13.21 24.15 -0.64
N ARG A 81 -13.33 22.88 -0.22
CA ARG A 81 -13.05 21.72 -1.07
C ARG A 81 -14.01 21.65 -2.27
N GLU A 82 -15.30 21.92 -2.06
CA GLU A 82 -16.29 21.82 -3.13
C GLU A 82 -16.27 23.00 -4.08
N VAL A 83 -15.95 24.21 -3.62
CA VAL A 83 -15.85 25.40 -4.48
C VAL A 83 -14.56 25.36 -5.28
N SER A 84 -13.41 25.14 -4.63
CA SER A 84 -12.11 25.22 -5.31
C SER A 84 -11.72 23.95 -6.04
N LYS A 85 -12.31 22.80 -5.68
CA LYS A 85 -11.90 21.45 -6.11
C LYS A 85 -10.41 21.15 -5.84
N ILE A 86 -9.74 21.94 -5.00
CA ILE A 86 -8.35 21.77 -4.61
C ILE A 86 -8.23 20.64 -3.59
N SER A 87 -7.25 19.77 -3.81
CA SER A 87 -6.76 18.81 -2.84
C SER A 87 -5.33 19.13 -2.48
N TRP A 88 -5.13 19.56 -1.23
CA TRP A 88 -3.84 19.93 -0.68
C TRP A 88 -3.03 18.69 -0.30
N HIS A 89 -1.74 18.69 -0.65
CA HIS A 89 -0.80 17.68 -0.20
C HIS A 89 0.07 18.26 0.92
N ILE A 90 -0.10 17.73 2.13
CA ILE A 90 0.67 18.15 3.30
C ILE A 90 2.02 17.42 3.25
N GLY A 91 3.06 18.15 2.84
CA GLY A 91 4.43 17.66 2.82
C GLY A 91 5.23 18.09 4.05
N PRO A 92 6.49 17.63 4.18
CA PRO A 92 7.38 18.00 5.29
C PRO A 92 7.91 19.44 5.20
N ALA A 93 7.87 20.07 4.02
CA ALA A 93 8.34 21.44 3.80
C ALA A 93 7.22 22.45 4.07
N PRO A 94 7.30 23.28 5.13
CA PRO A 94 6.23 24.19 5.52
C PRO A 94 6.05 25.38 4.57
N SER A 95 7.03 25.68 3.71
CA SER A 95 6.96 26.75 2.72
C SER A 95 6.46 26.29 1.35
N GLU A 96 6.23 24.98 1.15
CA GLU A 96 5.71 24.45 -0.10
C GLU A 96 4.19 24.34 -0.07
N VAL A 97 3.54 25.04 -1.00
CA VAL A 97 2.10 24.95 -1.25
C VAL A 97 1.89 24.06 -2.46
N LYS A 98 1.51 22.80 -2.22
CA LYS A 98 1.39 21.78 -3.27
C LYS A 98 0.10 20.99 -3.20
N GLY A 99 -0.33 20.50 -4.35
CA GLY A 99 -1.58 19.77 -4.47
C GLY A 99 -2.02 19.63 -5.91
N PHE A 100 -3.31 19.36 -6.06
CA PHE A 100 -3.94 19.25 -7.36
C PHE A 100 -5.36 19.83 -7.34
N ILE A 101 -5.82 20.27 -8.51
CA ILE A 101 -7.16 20.78 -8.77
C ILE A 101 -7.85 19.81 -9.72
N ARG A 102 -9.05 19.37 -9.35
CA ARG A 102 -9.87 18.49 -10.18
C ARG A 102 -10.82 19.33 -11.03
N GLY A 103 -10.61 19.31 -12.34
CA GLY A 103 -11.58 19.81 -13.34
C GLY A 103 -12.59 18.73 -13.75
N LYS A 104 -13.49 19.06 -14.69
CA LYS A 104 -14.52 18.12 -15.20
C LYS A 104 -13.88 16.95 -15.96
N SER A 105 -12.80 17.20 -16.69
CA SER A 105 -12.13 16.21 -17.55
C SER A 105 -10.62 16.05 -17.30
N SER A 106 -10.04 16.93 -16.48
CA SER A 106 -8.59 16.98 -16.26
C SER A 106 -8.23 17.17 -14.79
N VAL A 107 -6.99 16.82 -14.43
CA VAL A 107 -6.41 17.11 -13.12
C VAL A 107 -5.15 17.94 -13.33
N LYS A 108 -5.13 19.14 -12.74
CA LYS A 108 -3.98 20.04 -12.80
C LYS A 108 -3.22 19.97 -11.48
N THR A 109 -1.91 19.72 -11.52
CA THR A 109 -1.05 19.72 -10.34
C THR A 109 -0.36 21.07 -10.17
N PHE A 110 -0.10 21.48 -8.93
CA PHE A 110 0.68 22.68 -8.64
C PHE A 110 1.67 22.44 -7.50
N CYS A 111 2.75 23.22 -7.52
CA CYS A 111 3.73 23.29 -6.45
C CYS A 111 4.29 24.71 -6.45
N PHE A 112 4.01 25.45 -5.38
CA PHE A 112 4.47 26.82 -5.18
C PHE A 112 5.40 26.87 -3.96
N ASP A 113 6.32 27.82 -3.98
CA ASP A 113 7.25 28.10 -2.88
C ASP A 113 6.93 29.49 -2.32
N GLU A 114 6.39 29.55 -1.10
CA GLU A 114 6.00 30.81 -0.45
C GLU A 114 7.20 31.77 -0.24
N LEU A 115 8.43 31.27 -0.28
CA LEU A 115 9.63 32.10 -0.15
C LEU A 115 9.99 32.81 -1.47
N LYS A 116 9.54 32.27 -2.61
CA LYS A 116 9.88 32.79 -3.95
C LYS A 116 8.70 33.49 -4.61
N GLN A 117 7.48 33.13 -4.24
CA GLN A 117 6.25 33.59 -4.89
C GLN A 117 5.37 34.30 -3.87
N SER A 118 4.81 35.45 -4.27
CA SER A 118 3.92 36.19 -3.38
C SER A 118 2.59 35.47 -3.19
N ARG A 119 1.95 35.66 -2.03
CA ARG A 119 0.61 35.12 -1.75
C ARG A 119 -0.43 35.54 -2.80
N TYR A 120 -0.28 36.75 -3.34
CA TYR A 120 -1.12 37.26 -4.42
C TYR A 120 -0.96 36.42 -5.69
N PHE A 121 0.28 36.18 -6.12
CA PHE A 121 0.57 35.36 -7.29
C PHE A 121 0.04 33.93 -7.13
N ILE A 122 0.28 33.31 -5.97
CA ILE A 122 -0.17 31.94 -5.67
C ILE A 122 -1.69 31.86 -5.70
N SER A 123 -2.39 32.81 -5.04
CA SER A 123 -3.86 32.80 -4.96
C SER A 123 -4.49 32.96 -6.35
N ASN A 124 -4.02 33.90 -7.15
CA ASN A 124 -4.55 34.10 -8.51
C ASN A 124 -4.29 32.89 -9.40
N SER A 125 -3.08 32.32 -9.34
CA SER A 125 -2.74 31.12 -10.11
C SER A 125 -3.67 29.95 -9.77
N LEU A 126 -4.01 29.78 -8.49
CA LEU A 126 -4.94 28.72 -8.07
C LEU A 126 -6.36 28.95 -8.58
N TRP A 127 -6.85 30.19 -8.60
CA TRP A 127 -8.17 30.52 -9.15
C TRP A 127 -8.21 30.32 -10.66
N GLU A 128 -7.22 30.80 -11.40
CA GLU A 128 -7.10 30.61 -12.85
C GLU A 128 -7.02 29.12 -13.24
N MET A 129 -6.37 28.29 -12.42
CA MET A 129 -6.32 26.85 -12.65
C MET A 129 -7.68 26.16 -12.48
N GLY A 130 -8.52 26.66 -11.57
CA GLY A 130 -9.86 26.14 -11.27
C GLY A 130 -10.95 26.58 -12.25
N GLU A 131 -10.73 27.68 -12.96
CA GLU A 131 -11.56 28.10 -14.09
C GLU A 131 -11.23 27.20 -15.30
N GLU A 132 -12.05 26.17 -15.54
CA GLU A 132 -12.12 25.55 -16.86
C GLU A 132 -12.90 26.51 -17.76
N GLU A 133 -12.30 26.94 -18.89
CA GLU A 133 -13.04 27.59 -19.97
C GLU A 133 -14.22 26.67 -20.32
N ASP A 134 -15.44 27.13 -20.05
CA ASP A 134 -16.63 26.49 -20.58
C ASP A 134 -16.59 26.67 -22.10
N ILE A 135 -15.92 25.76 -22.79
CA ILE A 135 -16.03 25.61 -24.24
C ILE A 135 -17.42 25.00 -24.49
N TRP A 136 -18.41 25.87 -24.64
CA TRP A 136 -19.73 25.54 -25.17
C TRP A 136 -19.66 25.28 -26.68
#